data_AF-A0A2V9KYZ7-F1
#
_entry.id   AF-A0A2V9KYZ7-F1
#
_cell.length_a   1.000
_cell.length_b   1.000
_cell.length_c   1.000
_cell.angle_alpha   90.00
_cell.angle_beta   90.00
_cell.angle_gamma   90.00
#
_symmetry.space_group_name_H-M   'P 1'
#
loop_
_entity.id
_entity.type
_entity.pdbx_description
1 polymer ?
#
loop_
_entity_poly.entity_id
_entity_poly.type
_entity_poly.pdbx_seq_one_letter_code
_entity_poly.pdbx_strand_id
1 'polypeptide(L)'
;MVSSLEEALSFFSQWKSERTPLDIIFSDQGVGFKFSGFLLKASREDGLVVANSESGEPTLTVSLRWVRTLSFADAREASEESRPLVESSIECAWEITLVKGANLALYARRR
;
A
#
# COMPACT_ATOMS: atom_id res chain seq x y z
N MET A 1 -7.68 -11.49 -5.96
CA MET A 1 -8.63 -12.11 -4.99
C MET A 1 -9.00 -11.04 -3.97
N VAL A 2 -10.28 -10.86 -3.60
CA VAL A 2 -10.64 -9.92 -2.52
C VAL A 2 -10.31 -10.59 -1.19
N SER A 3 -9.45 -9.96 -0.39
CA SER A 3 -8.99 -10.46 0.90
C SER A 3 -9.77 -9.84 2.06
N SER A 4 -9.76 -10.53 3.20
CA SER A 4 -10.32 -9.98 4.43
C SER A 4 -9.43 -8.86 5.00
N LEU A 5 -10.03 -7.99 5.81
CA LEU A 5 -9.29 -6.94 6.51
C LEU A 5 -8.27 -7.54 7.51
N GLU A 6 -8.63 -8.64 8.17
CA GLU A 6 -7.78 -9.38 9.10
C GLU A 6 -6.51 -9.92 8.41
N GLU A 7 -6.68 -10.51 7.23
CA GLU A 7 -5.56 -11.01 6.43
C GLU A 7 -4.63 -9.87 6.01
N ALA A 8 -5.19 -8.77 5.46
CA ALA A 8 -4.41 -7.60 5.08
C ALA A 8 -3.63 -7.01 6.28
N LEU A 9 -4.27 -6.88 7.43
CA LEU A 9 -3.64 -6.39 8.66
C LEU A 9 -2.50 -7.28 9.15
N SER A 10 -2.60 -8.61 8.97
CA SER A 10 -1.50 -9.53 9.29
C SER A 10 -0.26 -9.21 8.45
N PHE A 11 -0.43 -9.01 7.14
CA PHE A 11 0.66 -8.62 6.23
C PHE A 11 1.21 -7.23 6.55
N PHE A 12 0.35 -6.24 6.77
CA PHE A 12 0.80 -4.89 7.12
C PHE A 12 1.56 -4.85 8.44
N SER A 13 1.16 -5.69 9.41
CA SER A 13 1.87 -5.83 10.68
C SER A 13 3.26 -6.43 10.49
N GLN A 14 3.39 -7.43 9.62
CA GLN A 14 4.68 -8.00 9.23
C GLN A 14 5.57 -6.96 8.55
N TRP A 15 5.08 -6.27 7.51
CA TRP A 15 5.84 -5.23 6.80
C TRP A 15 6.29 -4.10 7.72
N LYS A 16 5.45 -3.70 8.69
CA LYS A 16 5.83 -2.74 9.72
C LYS A 16 6.99 -3.26 10.57
N SER A 17 6.91 -4.50 11.05
CA SER A 17 7.93 -5.12 11.92
C SER A 17 9.27 -5.30 11.21
N GLU A 18 9.24 -5.70 9.95
CA GLU A 18 10.44 -5.91 9.12
C GLU A 18 10.99 -4.61 8.54
N ARG A 19 10.26 -3.50 8.73
CA ARG A 19 10.53 -2.20 8.10
C ARG A 19 10.71 -2.35 6.58
N THR A 20 9.81 -3.13 5.96
CA THR A 20 9.85 -3.46 4.55
C THR A 20 9.80 -2.17 3.72
N PRO A 21 10.74 -1.97 2.78
CA PRO A 21 10.69 -0.82 1.89
C PRO A 21 9.52 -0.96 0.93
N LEU A 22 8.67 0.07 0.86
CA LEU A 22 7.48 0.08 0.02
C LEU A 22 7.58 1.18 -1.05
N ASP A 23 7.05 0.90 -2.24
CA ASP A 23 6.60 1.94 -3.16
C ASP A 23 5.10 2.14 -2.97
N ILE A 24 4.70 3.39 -2.77
CA ILE A 24 3.32 3.77 -2.48
C ILE A 24 2.79 4.60 -3.64
N ILE A 25 1.64 4.20 -4.16
CA ILE A 25 0.92 4.92 -5.22
C ILE A 25 -0.47 5.23 -4.69
N PHE A 26 -0.81 6.50 -4.61
CA PHE A 26 -2.16 6.94 -4.33
C PHE A 26 -2.75 7.62 -5.56
N SER A 27 -4.02 7.35 -5.85
CA SER A 27 -4.78 8.02 -6.91
C SER A 27 -6.22 8.30 -6.47
N ASP A 28 -6.70 9.51 -6.75
CA ASP A 28 -8.09 9.93 -6.55
C ASP A 28 -8.48 11.00 -7.57
N GLN A 29 -9.57 10.78 -8.31
CA GLN A 29 -10.19 11.76 -9.22
C GLN A 29 -9.20 12.51 -10.15
N GLY A 30 -8.20 11.82 -10.70
CA GLY A 30 -7.21 12.40 -11.61
C GLY A 30 -6.00 13.07 -10.93
N VAL A 31 -5.97 13.09 -9.60
CA VAL A 31 -4.78 13.44 -8.80
C VAL A 31 -4.10 12.17 -8.35
N GLY A 32 -2.80 12.06 -8.59
CA GLY A 32 -2.00 10.93 -8.13
C GLY A 32 -0.65 11.39 -7.59
N PHE A 33 -0.18 10.71 -6.55
CA PHE A 33 1.18 10.90 -6.05
C PHE A 33 1.84 9.56 -5.78
N LYS A 34 3.16 9.55 -5.98
CA LYS A 34 4.02 8.39 -5.78
C LYS A 34 5.17 8.78 -4.89
N PHE A 35 5.48 7.92 -3.94
CA PHE A 35 6.67 8.05 -3.11
C PHE A 35 7.10 6.69 -2.56
N SER A 36 8.34 6.61 -2.11
CA SER A 36 8.86 5.43 -1.43
C SER A 36 8.86 5.64 0.09
N GLY A 37 8.66 4.57 0.84
CA GLY A 37 8.44 4.68 2.27
C GLY A 37 8.41 3.35 3.02
N PHE A 38 7.89 3.40 4.24
CA PHE A 38 7.65 2.24 5.10
C PHE A 38 6.41 2.46 5.98
N LEU A 39 5.80 1.37 6.43
CA LEU A 39 4.68 1.42 7.38
C LEU A 39 5.20 1.76 8.78
N LEU A 40 4.64 2.82 9.38
CA LEU A 40 4.84 3.20 10.78
C LEU A 40 3.80 2.54 11.69
N LYS A 41 2.56 2.48 11.22
CA LYS A 41 1.43 1.88 11.94
C LYS A 41 0.51 1.15 10.97
N ALA A 42 -0.08 0.07 11.47
CA ALA A 42 -1.11 -0.70 10.79
C ALA A 42 -2.05 -1.30 11.83
N SER A 43 -3.22 -0.70 12.00
CA SER A 43 -4.27 -1.18 12.92
C SER A 43 -5.65 -0.73 12.43
N ARG A 44 -6.73 -1.30 12.99
CA ARG A 44 -8.09 -0.85 12.67
C ARG A 44 -8.36 0.57 13.18
N GLU A 45 -7.74 0.91 14.30
CA GLU A 45 -7.94 2.17 15.02
C GLU A 45 -7.14 3.32 14.40
N ASP A 46 -5.85 3.12 14.15
CA ASP A 46 -4.94 4.11 13.57
C ASP A 46 -4.99 4.12 12.03
N GLY A 47 -5.47 3.04 11.42
CA GLY A 47 -5.39 2.83 9.98
C GLY A 47 -3.98 2.43 9.52
N LEU A 48 -3.63 2.81 8.29
CA LEU A 48 -2.29 2.66 7.74
C LEU A 48 -1.57 4.00 7.76
N VAL A 49 -0.46 4.09 8.49
CA VAL A 49 0.39 5.28 8.50
C VAL A 49 1.69 4.93 7.81
N VAL A 50 2.01 5.66 6.74
CA VAL A 50 3.23 5.50 5.96
C VAL A 50 4.14 6.72 6.11
N ALA A 51 5.42 6.47 6.32
CA ALA A 51 6.46 7.48 6.34
C ALA A 51 7.19 7.54 5.00
N ASN A 52 7.61 8.73 4.60
CA ASN A 52 8.51 8.91 3.46
C ASN A 52 9.92 8.42 3.84
N SER A 53 10.58 7.67 2.95
CA SER A 53 11.92 7.14 3.20
C SER A 53 13.01 8.19 3.35
N GLU A 54 12.86 9.36 2.73
CA GLU A 54 13.83 10.45 2.74
C GLU A 54 13.78 11.26 4.03
N SER A 55 12.59 11.65 4.49
CA SER A 55 12.41 12.47 5.70
C SER A 55 12.20 11.64 6.96
N GLY A 56 11.71 10.39 6.83
CA GLY A 56 11.25 9.57 7.94
C GLY A 56 9.94 10.07 8.58
N GLU A 57 9.34 11.13 8.06
CA GLU A 57 8.12 11.72 8.61
C GLU A 57 6.85 11.04 8.07
N PRO A 58 5.79 10.93 8.89
CA PRO A 58 4.48 10.46 8.43
C PRO A 58 3.96 11.34 7.30
N THR A 59 3.76 10.76 6.12
CA THR A 59 3.37 11.49 4.91
C THR A 59 1.95 11.17 4.46
N LEU A 60 1.47 9.96 4.75
CA LEU A 60 0.10 9.56 4.41
C LEU A 60 -0.48 8.69 5.53
N THR A 61 -1.72 8.99 5.89
CA THR A 61 -2.55 8.19 6.80
C THR A 61 -3.83 7.79 6.09
N VAL A 62 -4.11 6.49 6.03
CA VAL A 62 -5.31 5.94 5.38
C VAL A 62 -6.18 5.28 6.43
N SER A 63 -7.42 5.75 6.56
CA SER A 63 -8.40 5.15 7.45
C SER A 63 -8.96 3.86 6.85
N LEU A 64 -8.76 2.73 7.55
CA LEU A 64 -9.28 1.43 7.13
C LEU A 64 -10.81 1.32 7.25
N ARG A 65 -11.46 2.25 7.97
CA ARG A 65 -12.92 2.33 8.07
C ARG A 65 -13.59 2.69 6.75
N TRP A 66 -12.83 3.26 5.82
CA TRP A 66 -13.29 3.75 4.54
C TRP A 66 -12.94 2.82 3.40
N VAL A 67 -12.46 1.62 3.71
CA VAL A 67 -12.06 0.63 2.72
C VAL A 67 -13.29 -0.08 2.18
N ARG A 68 -13.40 -0.10 0.85
CA ARG A 68 -14.43 -0.83 0.13
C ARG A 68 -13.94 -2.21 -0.28
N THR A 69 -12.71 -2.29 -0.79
CA THR A 69 -12.08 -3.54 -1.21
C THR A 69 -10.61 -3.55 -0.85
N LEU A 70 -10.13 -4.73 -0.48
CA LEU A 70 -8.72 -5.06 -0.27
C LEU A 70 -8.40 -6.22 -1.20
N SER A 71 -7.39 -6.03 -2.04
CA SER A 71 -6.95 -7.07 -2.94
C SER A 71 -5.47 -7.29 -2.72
N PHE A 72 -5.11 -8.54 -2.41
CA PHE A 72 -3.74 -8.96 -2.59
C PHE A 72 -3.49 -9.09 -4.09
N ALA A 73 -2.51 -8.33 -4.57
CA ALA A 73 -2.07 -8.37 -5.95
C ALA A 73 -0.70 -9.03 -6.00
N ASP A 74 -0.58 -10.07 -6.82
CA ASP A 74 0.75 -10.47 -7.27
C ASP A 74 1.26 -9.36 -8.19
N ALA A 75 2.50 -8.93 -8.02
CA ALA A 75 3.13 -7.96 -8.90
C ALA A 75 3.06 -8.38 -10.38
N ARG A 76 3.05 -9.69 -10.67
CA ARG A 76 2.87 -10.23 -12.02
C ARG A 76 1.50 -9.94 -12.63
N GLU A 77 0.50 -9.62 -11.80
CA GLU A 77 -0.87 -9.31 -12.20
C GLU A 77 -1.16 -7.81 -12.30
N ALA A 78 -0.18 -6.94 -12.02
CA ALA A 78 -0.36 -5.50 -12.15
C ALA A 78 -0.70 -5.09 -13.61
N SER A 79 -1.51 -4.03 -13.73
CA SER A 79 -1.91 -3.43 -15.02
C SER A 79 -0.71 -2.96 -15.84
N GLU A 80 -0.83 -2.90 -17.17
CA GLU A 80 0.29 -2.51 -18.06
C GLU A 80 0.86 -1.13 -17.74
N GLU A 81 0.04 -0.18 -17.28
CA GLU A 81 0.48 1.15 -16.87
C GLU A 81 1.32 1.11 -15.57
N SER A 82 1.10 0.10 -14.73
CA SER A 82 1.82 -0.11 -13.48
C SER A 82 3.00 -1.07 -13.64
N ARG A 83 3.02 -1.92 -14.68
CA ARG A 83 4.07 -2.93 -14.92
C ARG A 83 5.49 -2.37 -14.91
N PRO A 84 5.85 -1.27 -15.58
CA PRO A 84 7.22 -0.75 -15.54
C PRO A 84 7.66 -0.32 -14.13
N LEU A 85 6.71 0.02 -13.26
CA LEU A 85 6.94 0.37 -11.86
C LEU A 85 7.10 -0.87 -10.98
N VAL A 86 6.54 -1.99 -11.44
CA VAL A 86 6.37 -3.23 -10.68
C VAL A 86 7.40 -4.31 -11.09
N GLU A 87 7.87 -4.27 -12.34
CA GLU A 87 8.84 -5.21 -12.93
C GLU A 87 10.22 -5.14 -12.28
N SER A 88 10.54 -4.06 -11.55
CA SER A 88 11.90 -3.87 -11.04
C SER A 88 12.22 -4.66 -9.78
N SER A 89 11.26 -4.99 -8.88
CA SER A 89 11.57 -5.64 -7.58
C SER A 89 10.35 -5.91 -6.68
N ILE A 90 9.45 -6.85 -6.96
CA ILE A 90 8.33 -7.11 -6.03
C ILE A 90 8.08 -8.59 -5.73
N GLU A 91 7.92 -8.90 -4.44
CA GLU A 91 7.40 -10.19 -3.95
C GLU A 91 5.88 -10.19 -3.78
N CYS A 92 5.28 -9.07 -3.37
CA CYS A 92 3.83 -8.94 -3.18
C CYS A 92 3.34 -7.48 -3.13
N ALA A 93 2.06 -7.26 -3.46
CA ALA A 93 1.41 -5.96 -3.45
C ALA A 93 0.03 -6.00 -2.78
N TRP A 94 -0.38 -4.88 -2.19
CA TRP A 94 -1.71 -4.67 -1.63
C TRP A 94 -2.38 -3.47 -2.30
N GLU A 95 -3.54 -3.69 -2.90
CA GLU A 95 -4.39 -2.65 -3.46
C GLU A 95 -5.61 -2.43 -2.57
N ILE A 96 -5.84 -1.16 -2.23
CA ILE A 96 -6.86 -0.71 -1.31
C ILE A 96 -7.73 0.32 -2.02
N THR A 97 -8.99 -0.02 -2.27
CA THR A 97 -9.96 0.93 -2.80
C THR A 97 -10.78 1.49 -1.66
N LEU A 98 -10.82 2.80 -1.55
CA LEU A 98 -11.57 3.54 -0.55
C LEU A 98 -12.97 3.93 -1.07
N VAL A 99 -13.86 4.31 -0.16
CA VAL A 99 -15.13 4.94 -0.50
C VAL A 99 -14.88 6.16 -1.38
N LYS A 100 -15.73 6.33 -2.41
CA LYS A 100 -15.60 7.35 -3.49
C LYS A 100 -14.54 7.07 -4.57
N GLY A 101 -13.88 5.91 -4.55
CA GLY A 101 -13.07 5.44 -5.67
C GLY A 101 -11.59 5.82 -5.63
N ALA A 102 -11.13 6.45 -4.55
CA ALA A 102 -9.70 6.63 -4.31
C ALA A 102 -9.02 5.27 -4.13
N ASN A 103 -7.82 5.12 -4.67
CA ASN A 103 -7.03 3.89 -4.61
C ASN A 103 -5.67 4.16 -3.97
N LEU A 104 -5.25 3.22 -3.12
CA LEU A 104 -3.91 3.15 -2.56
C LEU A 104 -3.32 1.79 -2.93
N ALA A 105 -2.18 1.77 -3.57
CA ALA A 105 -1.41 0.56 -3.84
C ALA A 105 -0.07 0.62 -3.07
N LEU A 106 0.25 -0.48 -2.40
CA LEU A 106 1.47 -0.66 -1.62
C LEU A 106 2.25 -1.84 -2.21
N TYR A 107 3.46 -1.58 -2.69
CA TYR A 107 4.30 -2.56 -3.35
C TYR A 107 5.57 -2.80 -2.53
N ALA A 108 5.79 -4.03 -2.06
CA ALA A 108 7.01 -4.35 -1.33
C ALA A 108 8.20 -4.45 -2.28
N ARG A 109 9.27 -3.69 -2.00
CA ARG A 109 10.51 -3.72 -2.78
C ARG A 109 11.42 -4.87 -2.33
N ARG A 110 11.98 -5.61 -3.29
CA ARG A 110 13.14 -6.50 -3.02
C ARG A 110 14.36 -5.67 -2.62
N ARG A 111 15.12 -6.21 -1.64
CA ARG A 111 16.38 -5.61 -1.17
C ARG A 111 17.51 -5.78 -2.18
#